data_AF-F0RF43-F1
#
_entry.id   AF-F0RF43-F1
#
_cell.length_a   1.000
_cell.length_b   1.000
_cell.length_c   1.000
_cell.angle_alpha   90.00
_cell.angle_beta   90.00
_cell.angle_gamma   90.00
#
_symmetry.space_group_name_H-M   'P 1'
#
loop_
_entity.id
_entity.type
_entity.pdbx_description
1 polymer ?
#
loop_
_entity_poly.entity_id
_entity_poly.type
_entity_poly.pdbx_seq_one_letter_code
_entity_poly.pdbx_strand_id
1 'polypeptide(L)'
;MSLDLIYTKTDKFILSKINTSYKVWQDKLYYYKTSLNFTNLEELVIFLKVDYKLSDKNKSEIFNYVNNSNQDFFELSVLDNNISIKQIHLQLLKSKDTLIHWEDWFYIFSKTSTNHYHLWVFLGGIANQVREIRLNAAQVSDWEDLGIPFIKTLATDLQLKESKVYKEAITENRRIL
;
A
#
# COMPACT_ATOMS: atom_id res chain seq x y z
N MET A 1 -19.16 4.40 -9.65
CA MET A 1 -18.50 3.93 -8.41
C MET A 1 -17.67 5.08 -7.90
N SER A 2 -17.89 5.47 -6.65
CA SER A 2 -17.15 6.54 -6.01
C SER A 2 -15.77 6.05 -5.54
N LEU A 3 -14.81 6.97 -5.45
CA LEU A 3 -13.40 6.66 -5.24
C LEU A 3 -12.80 7.60 -4.21
N ASP A 4 -11.88 7.09 -3.39
CA ASP A 4 -11.00 7.89 -2.54
C ASP A 4 -9.59 7.89 -3.11
N LEU A 5 -9.00 9.07 -3.30
CA LEU A 5 -7.56 9.24 -3.55
C LEU A 5 -6.89 9.69 -2.25
N ILE A 6 -6.14 8.79 -1.63
CA ILE A 6 -5.47 8.99 -0.36
C ILE A 6 -4.02 9.40 -0.58
N TYR A 7 -3.65 10.50 0.04
CA TYR A 7 -2.27 11.00 0.10
C TYR A 7 -1.65 10.61 1.43
N THR A 8 -0.48 10.00 1.36
CA THR A 8 0.34 9.73 2.53
C THR A 8 1.47 10.76 2.65
N LYS A 9 2.14 10.81 3.81
CA LYS A 9 3.40 11.55 4.00
C LYS A 9 4.59 10.88 3.28
N THR A 10 4.34 9.75 2.61
CA THR A 10 5.29 9.07 1.73
C THR A 10 4.95 9.39 0.27
N ASP A 11 5.81 9.01 -0.66
CA ASP A 11 5.56 9.20 -2.11
C ASP A 11 4.48 8.25 -2.67
N LYS A 12 3.80 7.50 -1.81
CA LYS A 12 2.72 6.57 -2.20
C LYS A 12 1.37 7.29 -2.19
N PHE A 13 0.71 7.30 -3.34
CA PHE A 13 -0.71 7.62 -3.47
C PHE A 13 -1.52 6.33 -3.53
N ILE A 14 -2.60 6.26 -2.77
CA ILE A 14 -3.49 5.09 -2.78
C ILE A 14 -4.81 5.51 -3.39
N LEU A 15 -5.25 4.79 -4.41
CA LEU A 15 -6.61 4.85 -4.92
C LEU A 15 -7.43 3.73 -4.28
N SER A 16 -8.56 4.08 -3.69
CA SER A 16 -9.54 3.12 -3.15
C SER A 16 -10.87 3.20 -3.89
N LYS A 17 -11.45 2.04 -4.16
CA LYS A 17 -12.84 1.86 -4.60
C LYS A 17 -13.84 1.81 -3.45
N ILE A 18 -13.35 1.79 -2.21
CA ILE A 18 -14.17 1.80 -1.01
C ILE A 18 -14.10 3.21 -0.43
N ASN A 19 -15.23 3.89 -0.43
CA ASN A 19 -15.33 5.19 0.23
C ASN A 19 -15.46 5.03 1.74
N THR A 20 -14.72 5.84 2.49
CA THR A 20 -14.90 5.96 3.93
C THR A 20 -14.53 7.36 4.42
N SER A 21 -14.73 7.61 5.72
CA SER A 21 -14.39 8.90 6.31
C SER A 21 -12.88 9.07 6.47
N TYR A 22 -12.41 10.32 6.45
CA TYR A 22 -11.00 10.65 6.71
C TYR A 22 -10.50 10.07 8.05
N LYS A 23 -11.38 9.93 9.07
CA LYS A 23 -11.03 9.35 10.37
C LYS A 23 -10.66 7.87 10.24
N VAL A 24 -11.42 7.13 9.43
CA VAL A 24 -11.10 5.72 9.17
C VAL A 24 -9.78 5.61 8.43
N TRP A 25 -9.50 6.48 7.45
CA TRP A 25 -8.19 6.49 6.79
C TRP A 25 -7.04 6.85 7.72
N GLN A 26 -7.24 7.86 8.57
CA GLN A 26 -6.27 8.27 9.58
C GLN A 26 -5.96 7.15 10.57
N ASP A 27 -6.98 6.39 10.99
CA ASP A 27 -6.80 5.25 11.90
C ASP A 27 -6.08 4.08 11.22
N LYS A 28 -6.30 3.88 9.91
CA LYS A 28 -5.76 2.74 9.15
C LYS A 28 -4.37 2.98 8.56
N LEU A 29 -3.98 4.22 8.30
CA LEU A 29 -2.72 4.55 7.64
C LEU A 29 -1.90 5.49 8.52
N TYR A 30 -0.78 5.00 9.04
CA TYR A 30 0.10 5.75 9.95
C TYR A 30 0.55 7.09 9.35
N TYR A 31 0.89 7.06 8.06
CA TYR A 31 1.33 8.23 7.32
C TYR A 31 0.19 8.94 6.58
N TYR A 32 -1.07 8.76 6.99
CA TYR A 32 -2.19 9.51 6.39
C TYR A 32 -1.92 11.02 6.45
N LYS A 33 -2.14 11.71 5.32
CA LYS A 33 -2.08 13.17 5.22
C LYS A 33 -3.44 13.75 4.91
N THR A 34 -4.07 13.29 3.83
CA THR A 34 -5.40 13.74 3.40
C THR A 34 -5.99 12.73 2.40
N SER A 35 -7.27 12.88 2.08
CA SER A 35 -7.94 12.12 1.03
C SER A 35 -8.91 13.00 0.27
N LEU A 36 -8.94 12.85 -1.05
CA LEU A 36 -9.93 13.46 -1.92
C LEU A 36 -10.97 12.41 -2.30
N ASN A 37 -12.24 12.81 -2.32
CA ASN A 37 -13.34 11.95 -2.73
C ASN A 37 -13.79 12.34 -4.14
N PHE A 38 -14.03 11.34 -4.98
CA PHE A 38 -14.53 11.50 -6.34
C PHE A 38 -15.80 10.70 -6.52
N THR A 39 -16.78 11.27 -7.21
CA THR A 39 -18.08 10.63 -7.44
C THR A 39 -17.94 9.44 -8.39
N ASN A 40 -16.99 9.54 -9.32
CA ASN A 40 -16.74 8.56 -10.36
C ASN A 40 -15.28 8.59 -10.85
N LEU A 41 -14.92 7.58 -11.65
CA LEU A 41 -13.57 7.44 -12.22
C LEU A 41 -13.23 8.53 -13.23
N GLU A 42 -14.23 9.11 -13.89
CA GLU A 42 -14.01 10.18 -14.87
C GLU A 42 -13.52 11.46 -14.20
N GLU A 43 -14.14 11.87 -13.10
CA GLU A 43 -13.71 13.01 -12.28
C GLU A 43 -12.28 12.83 -11.78
N LEU A 44 -11.94 11.64 -11.26
CA LEU A 44 -10.58 11.32 -10.83
C LEU A 44 -9.58 11.47 -11.98
N VAL A 45 -9.89 10.91 -13.16
CA VAL A 45 -8.99 10.94 -14.31
C VAL A 45 -8.79 12.35 -14.84
N ILE A 46 -9.86 13.17 -14.86
CA ILE A 46 -9.76 14.59 -15.22
C ILE A 46 -8.85 15.31 -14.23
N PHE A 47 -9.04 15.10 -12.94
CA PHE A 47 -8.19 15.67 -11.89
C PHE A 47 -6.72 15.27 -12.08
N LEU A 48 -6.43 13.98 -12.22
CA LEU A 48 -5.07 13.47 -12.40
C LEU A 48 -4.42 14.03 -13.67
N LYS A 49 -5.19 14.17 -14.77
CA LYS A 49 -4.69 14.76 -16.02
C LYS A 49 -4.28 16.22 -15.84
N VAL A 50 -5.10 17.02 -15.17
CA VAL A 50 -4.85 18.45 -14.98
C VAL A 50 -3.70 18.68 -14.01
N ASP A 51 -3.73 18.03 -12.84
CA ASP A 51 -2.78 18.26 -11.75
C ASP A 51 -1.39 17.73 -12.08
N TYR A 52 -1.30 16.58 -12.78
CA TYR A 52 -0.05 15.92 -13.13
C TYR A 52 0.32 15.98 -14.62
N LYS A 53 -0.39 16.80 -15.40
CA LYS A 53 -0.13 17.01 -16.85
C LYS A 53 -0.03 15.70 -17.65
N LEU A 54 -0.86 14.72 -17.32
CA LEU A 54 -0.82 13.39 -17.93
C LEU A 54 -1.29 13.44 -19.40
N SER A 55 -0.74 12.52 -20.22
CA SER A 55 -1.18 12.35 -21.60
C SER A 55 -2.55 11.64 -21.70
N ASP A 56 -3.23 11.76 -22.85
CA ASP A 56 -4.51 11.05 -23.09
C ASP A 56 -4.35 9.51 -23.11
N LYS A 57 -3.16 8.99 -23.42
CA LYS A 57 -2.88 7.55 -23.33
C LYS A 57 -3.01 7.05 -21.89
N ASN A 58 -2.57 7.84 -20.91
CA ASN A 58 -2.62 7.51 -19.48
C ASN A 58 -4.07 7.42 -18.98
N LYS A 59 -5.00 8.19 -19.55
CA LYS A 59 -6.43 8.14 -19.22
C LYS A 59 -7.02 6.75 -19.50
N SER A 60 -6.79 6.21 -20.68
CA SER A 60 -7.31 4.89 -21.06
C SER A 60 -6.71 3.78 -20.19
N GLU A 61 -5.44 3.90 -19.81
CA GLU A 61 -4.78 2.94 -18.94
C GLU A 61 -5.39 2.93 -17.54
N ILE A 62 -5.60 4.10 -16.91
CA ILE A 62 -6.28 4.19 -15.60
C ILE A 62 -7.68 3.58 -15.66
N PHE A 63 -8.46 3.95 -16.67
CA PHE A 63 -9.82 3.41 -16.84
C PHE A 63 -9.82 1.89 -16.94
N ASN A 64 -8.98 1.34 -17.81
CA ASN A 64 -8.92 -0.10 -18.03
C ASN A 64 -8.42 -0.85 -16.79
N TYR A 65 -7.37 -0.34 -16.12
CA TYR A 65 -6.81 -1.01 -14.94
C TYR A 65 -7.76 -1.00 -13.75
N VAL A 66 -8.42 0.13 -13.50
CA VAL A 66 -9.28 0.29 -12.33
C VAL A 66 -10.63 -0.40 -12.57
N ASN A 67 -11.29 -0.22 -13.71
CA ASN A 67 -12.62 -0.83 -13.94
C ASN A 67 -12.58 -2.35 -14.11
N ASN A 68 -11.56 -2.89 -14.79
CA ASN A 68 -11.53 -4.32 -15.10
C ASN A 68 -10.93 -5.18 -13.97
N SER A 69 -10.43 -4.54 -12.92
CA SER A 69 -9.88 -5.24 -11.76
C SER A 69 -10.94 -5.44 -10.68
N ASN A 70 -10.95 -6.61 -10.05
CA ASN A 70 -11.75 -6.88 -8.85
C ASN A 70 -11.10 -6.37 -7.55
N GLN A 71 -9.90 -5.75 -7.64
CA GLN A 71 -9.21 -5.22 -6.47
C GLN A 71 -9.82 -3.89 -6.02
N ASP A 72 -9.85 -3.70 -4.70
CA ASP A 72 -10.38 -2.50 -4.05
C ASP A 72 -9.36 -1.37 -3.97
N PHE A 73 -8.06 -1.68 -3.99
CA PHE A 73 -6.98 -0.75 -3.71
C PHE A 73 -5.90 -0.79 -4.78
N PHE A 74 -5.34 0.39 -5.09
CA PHE A 74 -4.27 0.55 -6.08
C PHE A 74 -3.25 1.56 -5.56
N GLU A 75 -1.97 1.32 -5.80
CA GLU A 75 -0.90 2.29 -5.63
C GLU A 75 -0.72 3.05 -6.96
N LEU A 76 -0.75 4.38 -6.89
CA LEU A 76 -0.49 5.26 -8.01
C LEU A 76 0.87 5.92 -7.79
N SER A 77 1.74 5.86 -8.79
CA SER A 77 2.96 6.67 -8.84
C SER A 77 2.94 7.53 -10.09
N VAL A 78 3.38 8.78 -9.95
CA VAL A 78 3.50 9.72 -11.06
C VAL A 78 4.96 10.11 -11.23
N LEU A 79 5.52 9.84 -12.39
CA LEU A 79 6.90 10.20 -12.75
C LEU A 79 6.94 10.67 -14.21
N ASP A 80 7.58 11.81 -14.48
CA ASP A 80 7.78 12.35 -15.82
C ASP A 80 6.49 12.41 -16.67
N ASN A 81 5.39 12.90 -16.08
CA ASN A 81 4.05 12.96 -16.68
C ASN A 81 3.46 11.58 -17.09
N ASN A 82 4.04 10.49 -16.59
CA ASN A 82 3.50 9.14 -16.71
C ASN A 82 2.93 8.69 -15.36
N ILE A 83 1.87 7.88 -15.43
CA ILE A 83 1.29 7.25 -14.26
C ILE A 83 1.56 5.76 -14.31
N SER A 84 1.99 5.18 -13.20
CA SER A 84 2.00 3.74 -13.01
C SER A 84 0.96 3.37 -11.97
N ILE A 85 0.28 2.26 -12.21
CA ILE A 85 -0.78 1.75 -11.34
C ILE A 85 -0.41 0.32 -10.96
N LYS A 86 -0.26 0.07 -9.66
CA LYS A 86 -0.02 -1.26 -9.12
C LYS A 86 -1.21 -1.67 -8.27
N GLN A 87 -1.71 -2.87 -8.46
CA GLN A 87 -2.77 -3.40 -7.60
C GLN A 87 -2.24 -3.64 -6.19
N ILE A 88 -3.02 -3.24 -5.19
CA ILE A 88 -2.78 -3.56 -3.79
C ILE A 88 -3.78 -4.66 -3.41
N HIS A 89 -3.28 -5.85 -3.17
CA HIS A 89 -4.07 -7.01 -2.74
C HIS A 89 -4.36 -6.95 -1.23
N LEU A 90 -3.64 -6.09 -0.49
CA LEU A 90 -3.83 -5.94 0.95
C LEU A 90 -5.21 -5.32 1.20
N GLN A 91 -6.01 -5.99 2.02
CA GLN A 91 -7.33 -5.52 2.42
C GLN A 91 -7.19 -4.47 3.53
N LEU A 92 -6.82 -3.23 3.15
CA LEU A 92 -6.43 -2.14 4.06
C LEU A 92 -7.44 -1.86 5.19
N LEU A 93 -8.73 -2.06 4.91
CA LEU A 93 -9.81 -1.78 5.86
C LEU A 93 -10.18 -2.97 6.77
N LYS A 94 -9.72 -4.19 6.47
CA LYS A 94 -10.07 -5.40 7.25
C LYS A 94 -9.21 -5.57 8.49
N SER A 95 -7.95 -5.13 8.45
CA SER A 95 -7.04 -5.26 9.59
C SER A 95 -7.49 -4.38 10.75
N LYS A 96 -7.28 -4.83 12.00
CA LYS A 96 -7.46 -4.00 13.20
C LYS A 96 -6.27 -3.07 13.44
N ASP A 97 -5.12 -3.38 12.87
CA ASP A 97 -3.87 -2.64 13.04
C ASP A 97 -3.82 -1.41 12.13
N THR A 98 -3.04 -0.41 12.56
CA THR A 98 -2.66 0.74 11.74
C THR A 98 -1.49 0.37 10.85
N LEU A 99 -1.65 0.47 9.54
CA LEU A 99 -0.61 0.15 8.57
C LEU A 99 0.45 1.25 8.54
N ILE A 100 1.72 0.88 8.73
CA ILE A 100 2.85 1.80 8.66
C ILE A 100 3.50 1.73 7.28
N HIS A 101 3.85 0.53 6.83
CA HIS A 101 4.47 0.31 5.53
C HIS A 101 4.08 -1.05 4.98
N TRP A 102 4.02 -1.17 3.67
CA TRP A 102 3.87 -2.44 2.99
C TRP A 102 4.60 -2.40 1.66
N GLU A 103 5.04 -3.58 1.25
CA GLU A 103 5.35 -3.86 -0.13
C GLU A 103 4.60 -5.15 -0.45
N ASP A 104 3.58 -5.03 -1.29
CA ASP A 104 2.61 -6.11 -1.50
C ASP A 104 3.33 -7.38 -1.96
N TRP A 105 3.02 -8.52 -1.32
CA TRP A 105 3.73 -9.80 -1.42
C TRP A 105 5.10 -9.93 -0.73
N PHE A 106 5.71 -8.86 -0.21
CA PHE A 106 7.02 -8.95 0.45
C PHE A 106 6.93 -8.83 1.95
N TYR A 107 6.29 -7.76 2.42
CA TYR A 107 6.09 -7.53 3.85
C TYR A 107 4.93 -6.58 4.15
N ILE A 108 4.41 -6.71 5.37
CA ILE A 108 3.48 -5.76 5.98
C ILE A 108 4.07 -5.37 7.33
N PHE A 109 4.12 -4.07 7.57
CA PHE A 109 4.52 -3.50 8.84
C PHE A 109 3.38 -2.68 9.41
N SER A 110 2.90 -3.06 10.59
CA SER A 110 1.73 -2.47 11.23
C SER A 110 1.95 -2.21 12.71
N LYS A 111 1.14 -1.29 13.25
CA LYS A 111 1.06 -0.95 14.67
C LYS A 111 -0.27 -1.44 15.22
N THR A 112 -0.24 -2.17 16.32
CA THR A 112 -1.45 -2.62 17.01
C THR A 112 -2.05 -1.49 17.84
N SER A 113 -3.31 -1.66 18.27
CA SER A 113 -3.95 -0.76 19.22
C SER A 113 -3.26 -0.68 20.59
N THR A 114 -2.45 -1.68 20.95
CA THR A 114 -1.68 -1.73 22.21
C THR A 114 -0.27 -1.16 22.06
N ASN A 115 0.03 -0.42 20.98
CA ASN A 115 1.36 0.12 20.65
C ASN A 115 2.44 -0.97 20.45
N HIS A 116 2.05 -2.18 20.06
CA HIS A 116 3.01 -3.19 19.60
C HIS A 116 3.22 -3.04 18.10
N TYR A 117 4.35 -3.53 17.60
CA TYR A 117 4.70 -3.48 16.20
C TYR A 117 4.78 -4.90 15.64
N HIS A 118 4.14 -5.11 14.49
CA HIS A 118 4.12 -6.37 13.77
C HIS A 118 4.81 -6.23 12.43
N LEU A 119 5.85 -7.04 12.20
CA LEU A 119 6.45 -7.23 10.88
C LEU A 119 6.10 -8.63 10.37
N TRP A 120 5.35 -8.66 9.28
CA TRP A 120 5.03 -9.85 8.51
C TRP A 120 5.95 -9.89 7.30
N VAL A 121 6.72 -10.96 7.12
CA VAL A 121 7.56 -11.16 5.93
C VAL A 121 7.10 -12.41 5.19
N PHE A 122 6.86 -12.28 3.89
CA PHE A 122 6.31 -13.34 3.05
C PHE A 122 7.42 -13.97 2.19
N LEU A 123 8.21 -14.85 2.79
CA LEU A 123 9.20 -15.65 2.05
C LEU A 123 8.54 -16.92 1.52
N GLY A 124 8.38 -17.00 0.19
CA GLY A 124 7.73 -18.17 -0.42
C GLY A 124 6.20 -18.12 -0.42
N GLY A 125 5.61 -16.95 -0.17
CA GLY A 125 4.16 -16.72 -0.13
C GLY A 125 3.38 -17.55 0.89
N ILE A 126 4.07 -18.05 1.92
CA ILE A 126 3.47 -18.37 3.21
C ILE A 126 3.97 -17.30 4.17
N ALA A 127 3.08 -16.76 5.02
CA ALA A 127 3.46 -15.91 6.14
C ALA A 127 4.22 -16.77 7.16
N ASN A 128 5.50 -17.04 6.90
CA ASN A 128 6.25 -18.04 7.66
C ASN A 128 6.76 -17.49 9.00
N GLN A 129 6.91 -16.16 9.12
CA GLN A 129 7.44 -15.54 10.32
C GLN A 129 6.76 -14.19 10.58
N VAL A 130 6.11 -14.12 11.75
CA VAL A 130 5.62 -12.90 12.35
C VAL A 130 6.47 -12.67 13.58
N ARG A 131 7.04 -11.48 13.69
CA ARG A 131 7.73 -11.08 14.92
C ARG A 131 6.98 -9.91 15.54
N GLU A 132 6.44 -10.15 16.74
CA GLU A 132 5.88 -9.11 17.58
C GLU A 132 7.00 -8.48 18.40
N ILE A 133 7.12 -7.16 18.31
CA ILE A 133 8.12 -6.40 19.06
C ILE A 133 7.41 -5.27 19.79
N ARG A 134 7.53 -5.27 21.12
CA ARG A 134 7.09 -4.16 21.96
C ARG A 134 8.21 -3.15 22.07
N LEU A 135 7.97 -1.93 21.58
CA LEU A 135 8.93 -0.84 21.62
C LEU A 135 8.52 0.19 22.68
N ASN A 136 9.49 0.74 23.41
CA ASN A 136 9.30 1.94 24.24
C ASN A 136 9.44 3.23 23.39
N ALA A 137 9.13 4.40 23.95
CA ALA A 137 9.11 5.66 23.19
C ALA A 137 10.46 6.01 22.50
N ALA A 138 11.59 5.78 23.17
CA ALA A 138 12.91 6.00 22.57
C ALA A 138 13.17 5.02 21.43
N GLN A 139 12.83 3.75 21.62
CA GLN A 139 12.95 2.72 20.58
C GLN A 139 12.01 2.94 19.40
N VAL A 140 10.86 3.59 19.60
CA VAL A 140 9.97 4.02 18.51
C VAL A 140 10.65 5.10 17.68
N SER A 141 11.28 6.09 18.32
CA SER A 141 12.04 7.13 17.60
C SER A 141 13.21 6.54 16.82
N ASP A 142 14.05 5.71 17.46
CA ASP A 142 15.17 5.04 16.81
C ASP A 142 14.70 4.13 15.66
N TRP A 143 13.53 3.51 15.82
CA TRP A 143 12.93 2.69 14.79
C TRP A 143 12.47 3.50 13.57
N GLU A 144 11.83 4.66 13.80
CA GLU A 144 11.40 5.55 12.72
C GLU A 144 12.60 6.04 11.90
N ASP A 145 13.72 6.34 12.57
CA ASP A 145 14.93 6.86 11.93
C ASP A 145 15.78 5.78 11.23
N LEU A 146 15.99 4.63 11.89
CA LEU A 146 16.96 3.60 11.46
C LEU A 146 16.31 2.27 11.09
N GLY A 147 15.24 1.90 11.80
CA GLY A 147 14.56 0.62 11.64
C GLY A 147 13.81 0.50 10.31
N ILE A 148 13.13 1.57 9.88
CA ILE A 148 12.40 1.59 8.61
C ILE A 148 13.34 1.36 7.41
N PRO A 149 14.47 2.09 7.25
CA PRO A 149 15.47 1.80 6.22
C PRO A 149 16.01 0.37 6.31
N PHE A 150 16.33 -0.12 7.51
CA PHE A 150 16.88 -1.45 7.71
C PHE A 150 15.94 -2.56 7.22
N ILE A 151 14.65 -2.50 7.58
CA ILE A 151 13.66 -3.48 7.11
C ILE A 151 13.46 -3.41 5.61
N LYS A 152 13.46 -2.21 5.02
CA LYS A 152 13.39 -2.06 3.56
C LYS A 152 14.54 -2.81 2.89
N THR A 153 15.79 -2.56 3.33
CA THR A 153 16.97 -3.26 2.80
C THR A 153 16.86 -4.76 2.99
N LEU A 154 16.51 -5.23 4.20
CA LEU A 154 16.38 -6.65 4.49
C LEU A 154 15.33 -7.32 3.59
N ALA A 155 14.17 -6.70 3.42
CA ALA A 155 13.11 -7.21 2.55
C ALA A 155 13.53 -7.25 1.08
N THR A 156 14.23 -6.22 0.59
CA THR A 156 14.79 -6.18 -0.77
C THR A 156 15.84 -7.26 -0.98
N ASP A 157 16.75 -7.45 -0.03
CA ASP A 157 17.78 -8.50 -0.11
C ASP A 157 17.16 -9.90 -0.14
N LEU A 158 16.07 -10.10 0.61
CA LEU A 158 15.33 -11.35 0.60
C LEU A 158 14.56 -11.57 -0.72
N GLN A 159 14.04 -10.51 -1.34
CA GLN A 159 13.42 -10.54 -2.66
C GLN A 159 14.39 -10.98 -3.76
N LEU A 160 15.62 -10.46 -3.74
CA LEU A 160 16.66 -10.74 -4.75
C LEU A 160 17.13 -12.20 -4.74
N LYS A 161 16.77 -12.99 -3.73
CA LYS A 161 17.11 -14.42 -3.66
C LYS A 161 16.23 -15.33 -4.53
N GLU A 162 15.28 -14.78 -5.30
CA GLU A 162 14.48 -15.47 -6.33
C GLU A 162 13.92 -16.87 -5.95
N SER A 163 13.31 -17.02 -4.76
CA SER A 163 12.75 -18.32 -4.35
C SER A 163 11.67 -18.82 -5.34
N LYS A 164 11.82 -20.04 -5.87
CA LYS A 164 10.83 -20.69 -6.74
C LYS A 164 9.44 -20.75 -6.08
N VAL A 165 9.41 -21.06 -4.78
CA VAL A 165 8.19 -21.14 -3.97
C VAL A 165 7.47 -19.79 -3.91
N TYR A 166 8.23 -18.68 -3.91
CA TYR A 166 7.67 -17.33 -3.90
C TYR A 166 6.96 -17.00 -5.21
N LYS A 167 7.59 -17.32 -6.34
CA LYS A 167 7.01 -17.13 -7.68
C LYS A 167 5.73 -17.95 -7.85
N GLU A 168 5.72 -19.20 -7.37
CA GLU A 168 4.54 -20.06 -7.41
C GLU A 168 3.41 -19.51 -6.53
N ALA A 169 3.71 -19.01 -5.33
CA ALA A 169 2.69 -18.50 -4.42
C ALA A 169 2.04 -17.18 -4.88
N ILE A 170 2.78 -16.31 -5.58
CA ILE A 170 2.19 -15.16 -6.29
C ILE A 170 1.26 -15.64 -7.40
N THR A 171 1.75 -16.56 -8.24
CA THR A 171 1.00 -17.09 -9.40
C THR A 171 -0.32 -17.75 -8.98
N GLU A 172 -0.29 -18.48 -7.87
CA GLU A 172 -1.45 -19.18 -7.31
C GLU A 172 -2.26 -18.32 -6.33
N ASN A 173 -1.89 -17.05 -6.14
CA ASN A 173 -2.52 -16.13 -5.20
C ASN A 173 -2.68 -16.71 -3.77
N ARG A 174 -1.67 -17.43 -3.28
CA ARG A 174 -1.66 -18.14 -1.98
C ARG A 174 -1.49 -17.19 -0.79
N ARG A 175 -2.21 -16.07 -0.75
CA ARG A 175 -2.12 -15.13 0.38
C ARG A 175 -2.81 -15.71 1.61
N ILE A 176 -2.08 -15.80 2.71
CA ILE A 176 -2.66 -16.04 4.04
C ILE A 176 -2.86 -14.66 4.68
N LEU A 177 -4.12 -14.30 4.93
CA LEU A 177 -4.52 -13.21 5.83
C LEU A 177 -5.42 -13.79 6.91
#